data_AF-A0AAV8YP50-F1
#
_entry.id   AF-A0AAV8YP50-F1
#
_cell.length_a   1.000
_cell.length_b   1.000
_cell.length_c   1.000
_cell.angle_alpha   90.00
_cell.angle_beta   90.00
_cell.angle_gamma   90.00
#
_symmetry.space_group_name_H-M   'P 1'
#
loop_
_entity.id
_entity.type
_entity.pdbx_description
1 polymer ?
#
loop_
_entity_poly.entity_id
_entity_poly.type
_entity_poly.pdbx_seq_one_letter_code
_entity_poly.pdbx_strand_id
1 'polypeptide(L)'
;YNILEFPKNSKKRRQALSLLRNDTNFNLFIQGIVRPKEQRFKNFVKDDEYIPCAYCKVLIVRHYLKRHVKSYTVLAAKEIQIRGKINHHTLTACVTDPTNVIFQLNVKEQIFDSMKGDNISLQSKKDLLIVHFGNSYLKKKKTKEKA
;
A
#
# COMPACT_ATOMS: atom_id res chain seq x y z
N TYR A 1 -17.04 -1.34 -13.74
CA TYR A 1 -16.58 -2.42 -14.63
C TYR A 1 -17.21 -3.73 -14.19
N ASN A 2 -18.01 -4.37 -15.04
CA ASN A 2 -18.68 -5.62 -14.70
C ASN A 2 -17.81 -6.80 -15.19
N ILE A 3 -17.24 -7.56 -14.26
CA ILE A 3 -16.27 -8.65 -14.55
C ILE A 3 -16.90 -9.76 -15.41
N LEU A 4 -18.22 -9.90 -15.35
CA LEU A 4 -18.97 -10.93 -16.04
C LEU A 4 -19.10 -10.69 -17.56
N GLU A 5 -18.88 -9.45 -18.02
CA GLU A 5 -18.89 -9.05 -19.45
C GLU A 5 -17.73 -9.67 -20.23
N PHE A 6 -16.61 -9.96 -19.56
CA PHE A 6 -15.49 -10.61 -20.21
C PHE A 6 -15.79 -12.09 -20.50
N PRO A 7 -15.35 -12.62 -21.66
CA PRO A 7 -15.51 -14.05 -21.96
C PRO A 7 -14.93 -14.94 -20.85
N LYS A 8 -15.59 -16.08 -20.61
CA LYS A 8 -15.14 -17.09 -19.65
C LYS A 8 -13.68 -17.46 -19.97
N ASN A 9 -12.85 -17.56 -18.93
CA ASN A 9 -11.41 -17.88 -19.01
C ASN A 9 -10.52 -16.87 -19.78
N SER A 10 -11.06 -15.75 -20.27
CA SER A 10 -10.24 -14.70 -20.87
C SER A 10 -9.20 -14.16 -19.87
N LYS A 11 -8.06 -13.70 -20.40
CA LYS A 11 -6.98 -13.12 -19.59
C LYS A 11 -7.49 -11.92 -18.76
N LYS A 12 -8.31 -11.06 -19.38
CA LYS A 12 -8.93 -9.90 -18.75
C LYS A 12 -9.86 -10.29 -17.59
N ARG A 13 -10.72 -11.30 -17.78
CA ARG A 13 -11.58 -11.83 -16.70
C ARG A 13 -10.76 -12.35 -15.52
N ARG A 14 -9.70 -13.12 -15.80
CA ARG A 14 -8.80 -13.65 -14.76
C ARG A 14 -8.08 -12.55 -13.99
N GLN A 15 -7.58 -11.52 -14.68
CA GLN A 15 -6.95 -10.35 -14.04
C GLN A 15 -7.96 -9.59 -13.17
N ALA A 16 -9.17 -9.32 -13.68
CA ALA A 16 -10.21 -8.61 -12.94
C ALA A 16 -10.65 -9.37 -11.68
N LEU A 17 -10.86 -10.69 -11.78
CA LEU A 17 -11.14 -11.55 -10.62
C LEU A 17 -9.99 -11.55 -9.61
N SER A 18 -8.73 -11.54 -10.08
CA SER A 18 -7.57 -11.46 -9.18
C SER A 18 -7.51 -10.12 -8.45
N LEU A 19 -7.85 -9.00 -9.09
CA LEU A 19 -7.90 -7.70 -8.44
C LEU A 19 -9.01 -7.65 -7.40
N LEU A 20 -10.21 -8.16 -7.72
CA LEU A 20 -11.31 -8.27 -6.76
C LEU A 20 -10.93 -9.12 -5.54
N ARG A 21 -10.23 -10.24 -5.77
CA ARG A 21 -9.71 -11.09 -4.68
C ARG A 21 -8.70 -10.35 -3.83
N ASN A 22 -7.82 -9.55 -4.44
CA ASN A 22 -6.86 -8.76 -3.70
C ASN A 22 -7.54 -7.65 -2.88
N ASP A 23 -8.55 -6.98 -3.42
CA ASP A 23 -9.34 -5.97 -2.71
C ASP A 23 -10.04 -6.55 -1.48
N THR A 24 -10.69 -7.71 -1.63
CA THR A 24 -11.36 -8.40 -0.51
C THR A 24 -10.37 -8.87 0.55
N ASN A 25 -9.24 -9.45 0.16
CA ASN A 25 -8.18 -9.82 1.10
C ASN A 25 -7.55 -8.60 1.78
N PHE A 26 -7.42 -7.49 1.07
CA PHE A 26 -6.92 -6.25 1.64
C PHE A 26 -7.87 -5.71 2.70
N ASN A 27 -9.19 -5.71 2.46
CA ASN A 27 -10.19 -5.30 3.47
C ASN A 27 -10.11 -6.17 4.74
N LEU A 28 -9.93 -7.49 4.58
CA LEU A 28 -9.69 -8.39 5.71
C LEU A 28 -8.40 -8.04 6.46
N PHE A 29 -7.34 -7.66 5.75
CA PHE A 29 -6.10 -7.21 6.36
C PHE A 29 -6.28 -5.92 7.18
N ILE A 30 -7.12 -4.97 6.73
CA ILE A 30 -7.49 -3.78 7.53
C ILE A 30 -8.11 -4.21 8.87
N GLN A 31 -8.91 -5.28 8.85
CA GLN A 31 -9.55 -5.86 10.03
C GLN A 31 -8.60 -6.73 10.89
N GLY A 32 -7.31 -6.80 10.55
CA GLY A 32 -6.32 -7.63 11.24
C GLY A 32 -6.28 -9.09 10.78
N ILE A 33 -7.08 -9.48 9.79
CA ILE A 33 -7.14 -10.85 9.26
C ILE A 33 -6.20 -10.98 8.06
N VAL A 34 -5.08 -11.68 8.23
CA VAL A 34 -4.08 -11.86 7.17
C VAL A 34 -4.45 -13.07 6.30
N ARG A 35 -4.88 -12.83 5.05
CA ARG A 35 -5.10 -13.86 4.03
C ARG A 35 -4.18 -13.65 2.83
N PRO A 36 -2.92 -14.09 2.91
CA PRO A 36 -1.97 -13.91 1.84
C PRO A 36 -2.39 -14.77 0.64
N LYS A 37 -2.06 -14.29 -0.56
CA LYS A 37 -2.16 -15.13 -1.75
C LYS A 37 -1.18 -16.30 -1.55
N GLU A 38 -1.66 -17.54 -1.64
CA GLU A 38 -0.84 -18.75 -1.47
C GLU A 38 0.51 -18.58 -2.14
N GLN A 39 1.52 -18.45 -1.31
CA GLN A 39 2.88 -18.30 -1.71
C GLN A 39 3.53 -19.62 -1.37
N ARG A 40 3.90 -20.40 -2.38
CA ARG A 40 4.70 -21.63 -2.24
C ARG A 40 6.13 -21.27 -1.84
N PHE A 41 6.31 -20.51 -0.76
CA PHE A 41 7.61 -20.13 -0.27
C PHE A 41 8.01 -21.16 0.78
N LYS A 42 8.94 -22.04 0.40
CA LYS A 42 9.52 -23.08 1.26
C LYS A 42 10.37 -22.50 2.41
N ASN A 43 10.63 -21.19 2.40
CA ASN A 43 11.58 -20.52 3.29
C ASN A 43 10.90 -19.36 4.03
N PHE A 44 9.85 -19.65 4.79
CA PHE A 44 9.25 -18.64 5.66
C PHE A 44 10.22 -18.33 6.80
N VAL A 45 10.72 -17.10 6.88
CA VAL A 45 11.52 -16.66 8.02
C VAL A 45 10.55 -16.28 9.15
N LYS A 46 10.91 -16.57 10.40
CA LYS A 46 10.04 -16.41 11.57
C LYS A 46 9.49 -14.98 11.76
N ASP A 47 10.15 -13.97 11.17
CA ASP A 47 9.84 -12.54 11.28
C ASP A 47 9.28 -11.92 9.98
N ASP A 48 8.82 -12.74 9.04
CA ASP A 48 8.32 -12.26 7.76
C ASP A 48 6.94 -11.59 7.89
N GLU A 49 6.93 -10.26 7.94
CA GLU A 49 5.70 -9.46 7.90
C GLU A 49 5.07 -9.44 6.49
N TYR A 50 3.75 -9.67 6.45
CA TYR A 50 2.95 -9.44 5.25
C TYR A 50 2.59 -7.97 5.11
N ILE A 51 2.81 -7.44 3.91
CA ILE A 51 2.48 -6.06 3.57
C ILE A 51 1.66 -6.00 2.26
N PRO A 52 0.72 -5.04 2.15
CA PRO A 52 -0.05 -4.86 0.93
C PRO A 52 0.79 -4.18 -0.15
N CYS A 53 0.70 -4.69 -1.37
CA CYS A 53 1.25 -4.00 -2.54
C CYS A 53 0.42 -2.74 -2.85
N ALA A 54 1.07 -1.58 -2.98
CA ALA A 54 0.38 -0.33 -3.27
C ALA A 54 -0.37 -0.30 -4.61
N TYR A 55 0.00 -1.15 -5.57
CA TYR A 55 -0.54 -1.13 -6.94
C TYR A 55 -1.67 -2.12 -7.17
N CYS A 56 -1.62 -3.28 -6.51
CA CYS A 56 -2.57 -4.36 -6.76
C CYS A 56 -3.19 -4.92 -5.48
N LYS A 57 -2.84 -4.35 -4.31
CA LYS A 57 -3.31 -4.72 -2.97
C LYS A 57 -3.12 -6.18 -2.57
N VAL A 58 -2.32 -6.94 -3.33
CA VAL A 58 -1.94 -8.28 -2.92
C VAL A 58 -1.12 -8.21 -1.64
N LEU A 59 -1.45 -9.06 -0.68
CA LEU A 59 -0.63 -9.26 0.52
C LEU A 59 0.57 -10.15 0.15
N ILE A 60 1.76 -9.64 0.40
CA ILE A 60 3.03 -10.29 0.08
C ILE A 60 4.02 -10.09 1.21
N VAL A 61 4.91 -11.06 1.41
CA VAL A 61 5.99 -10.92 2.38
C VAL A 61 6.91 -9.76 1.98
N ARG A 62 7.34 -8.97 2.97
CA ARG A 62 8.13 -7.75 2.79
C ARG A 62 9.31 -7.89 1.83
N HIS A 63 10.15 -8.91 2.01
CA HIS A 63 11.36 -9.08 1.21
C HIS A 63 11.07 -9.45 -0.26
N TYR A 64 9.88 -9.96 -0.58
CA TYR A 64 9.44 -10.22 -1.96
C TYR A 64 8.73 -9.03 -2.63
N LEU A 65 8.34 -8.00 -1.88
CA LEU A 65 7.58 -6.88 -2.42
C LEU A 65 8.33 -6.18 -3.56
N LYS A 66 9.64 -5.93 -3.42
CA LYS A 66 10.45 -5.27 -4.45
C LYS A 66 10.42 -6.03 -5.78
N ARG A 67 10.55 -7.36 -5.73
CA ARG A 67 10.47 -8.23 -6.91
C ARG A 67 9.07 -8.20 -7.53
N HIS A 68 8.04 -8.28 -6.69
CA HIS A 68 6.65 -8.23 -7.13
C HIS A 68 6.33 -6.91 -7.83
N VAL A 69 6.62 -5.76 -7.21
CA VAL A 69 6.38 -4.44 -7.79
C VAL A 69 7.04 -4.32 -9.15
N LYS A 70 8.31 -4.73 -9.29
CA LYS A 70 9.02 -4.70 -10.59
C LYS A 70 8.31 -5.54 -11.65
N SER A 71 7.86 -6.74 -11.30
CA SER A 71 7.12 -7.60 -12.24
C SER A 71 5.74 -7.03 -12.58
N TYR A 72 5.05 -6.44 -11.61
CA TYR A 72 3.71 -5.93 -11.78
C TYR A 72 3.69 -4.64 -12.58
N THR A 73 4.64 -3.73 -12.37
CA THR A 73 4.73 -2.48 -13.16
C THR A 73 5.04 -2.77 -14.63
N VAL A 74 5.88 -3.76 -14.93
CA VAL A 74 6.13 -4.21 -16.31
C VAL A 74 4.86 -4.76 -16.98
N LEU A 75 4.01 -5.46 -16.22
CA LEU A 75 2.73 -5.98 -16.71
C LEU A 75 1.67 -4.89 -16.82
N ALA A 76 1.61 -3.98 -15.85
CA ALA A 76 0.62 -2.91 -15.74
C ALA A 76 0.91 -1.75 -16.69
N ALA A 77 2.18 -1.48 -17.05
CA ALA A 77 2.53 -0.48 -18.07
C ALA A 77 1.89 -0.76 -19.44
N LYS A 78 1.39 -1.99 -19.67
CA LYS A 78 0.67 -2.36 -20.89
C LYS A 78 -0.84 -2.09 -20.84
N GLU A 79 -1.46 -1.88 -19.67
CA GLU A 79 -2.93 -1.78 -19.55
C GLU A 79 -3.46 -0.80 -18.49
N ILE A 80 -2.64 -0.29 -17.57
CA ILE A 80 -3.10 0.50 -16.41
C ILE A 80 -2.15 1.70 -16.21
N GLN A 81 -2.66 2.91 -16.45
CA GLN A 81 -2.03 4.15 -15.98
C GLN A 81 -2.03 4.13 -14.45
N ILE A 82 -0.92 3.70 -13.86
CA ILE A 82 -0.73 3.73 -12.41
C ILE A 82 -0.65 5.20 -11.99
N ARG A 83 -1.78 5.76 -11.56
CA ARG A 83 -1.84 7.09 -10.92
C ARG A 83 -1.22 6.98 -9.53
N GLY A 84 -0.15 7.75 -9.32
CA GLY A 84 0.43 8.01 -8.00
C GLY A 84 1.45 6.95 -7.55
N LYS A 85 2.66 7.41 -7.20
CA LYS A 85 3.68 6.63 -6.48
C LYS A 85 3.25 6.44 -5.02
N ILE A 86 2.11 5.82 -4.75
CA ILE A 86 1.75 5.54 -3.35
C ILE A 86 2.75 4.51 -2.81
N ASN A 87 3.56 4.93 -1.84
CA ASN A 87 4.51 4.06 -1.19
C ASN A 87 3.74 3.01 -0.35
N HIS A 88 4.11 1.74 -0.46
CA HIS A 88 3.53 0.66 0.34
C HIS A 88 3.60 0.92 1.85
N HIS A 89 4.63 1.61 2.34
CA HIS A 89 4.70 2.05 3.74
C HIS A 89 3.60 3.04 4.10
N THR A 90 3.29 3.98 3.20
CA THR A 90 2.20 4.95 3.39
C THR A 90 0.86 4.25 3.42
N LEU A 91 0.62 3.33 2.46
CA LEU A 91 -0.59 2.50 2.44
C LEU A 91 -0.73 1.68 3.72
N THR A 92 0.34 1.00 4.13
CA THR A 92 0.36 0.18 5.35
C THR A 92 0.02 1.03 6.56
N ALA A 93 0.67 2.19 6.74
CA ALA A 93 0.42 3.08 7.87
C ALA A 93 -1.04 3.58 7.93
N CYS A 94 -1.60 4.02 6.80
CA CYS A 94 -2.99 4.48 6.75
C CYS A 94 -3.99 3.37 7.07
N VAL A 95 -3.69 2.15 6.65
CA VAL A 95 -4.56 0.98 6.86
C VAL A 95 -4.50 0.45 8.28
N THR A 96 -3.31 0.46 8.88
CA THR A 96 -3.12 0.00 10.26
C THR A 96 -3.58 1.03 11.29
N ASP A 97 -3.93 2.24 10.87
CA ASP A 97 -4.50 3.27 11.74
C ASP A 97 -6.02 3.08 11.87
N PRO A 98 -6.52 2.60 13.04
CA PRO A 98 -7.95 2.37 13.24
C PRO A 98 -8.76 3.67 13.27
N THR A 99 -8.10 4.82 13.50
CA THR A 99 -8.77 6.12 13.60
C THR A 99 -8.89 6.84 12.25
N ASN A 100 -8.24 6.32 11.20
CA ASN A 100 -8.19 6.91 9.86
C ASN A 100 -7.65 8.37 9.85
N VAL A 101 -6.92 8.77 10.89
CA VAL A 101 -6.34 10.10 11.05
C VAL A 101 -5.18 10.29 10.08
N ILE A 102 -4.29 9.30 9.97
CA ILE A 102 -3.08 9.39 9.12
C ILE A 102 -3.48 9.64 7.66
N PHE A 103 -4.59 9.05 7.21
CA PHE A 103 -5.09 9.25 5.85
C PHE A 103 -5.53 10.69 5.57
N GLN A 104 -6.07 11.39 6.58
CA GLN A 104 -6.63 12.73 6.47
C GLN A 104 -5.57 13.84 6.57
N LEU A 105 -4.37 13.54 7.09
CA LEU A 105 -3.34 14.55 7.34
C LEU A 105 -2.52 14.86 6.08
N ASN A 106 -2.24 16.15 5.87
CA ASN A 106 -1.46 16.65 4.73
C ASN A 106 -0.02 16.12 4.68
N VAL A 107 0.53 15.74 5.84
CA VAL A 107 1.86 15.13 5.95
C VAL A 107 1.99 13.84 5.12
N LYS A 108 0.88 13.09 4.95
CA LYS A 108 0.81 11.89 4.12
C LYS A 108 1.22 12.17 2.68
N GLU A 109 0.69 13.24 2.08
CA GLU A 109 0.91 13.54 0.66
C GLU A 109 2.21 14.32 0.41
N GLN A 110 2.62 15.13 1.38
CA GLN A 110 3.73 16.06 1.18
C GLN A 110 5.07 15.52 1.69
N ILE A 111 5.06 14.61 2.68
CA ILE A 111 6.28 14.14 3.34
C ILE A 111 6.47 12.64 3.18
N PHE A 112 5.42 11.82 3.27
CA PHE A 112 5.65 10.37 3.31
C PHE A 112 6.27 9.81 2.02
N ASP A 113 6.03 10.46 0.88
CA ASP A 113 6.62 10.05 -0.40
C ASP A 113 8.11 10.41 -0.52
N SER A 114 8.60 11.40 0.26
CA SER A 114 10.03 11.75 0.33
C SER A 114 10.79 10.97 1.40
N MET A 115 10.10 10.35 2.35
CA MET A 115 10.71 9.48 3.36
C MET A 115 11.32 8.22 2.75
N LYS A 116 12.40 7.72 3.37
CA LYS A 116 13.04 6.48 2.96
C LYS A 116 12.09 5.28 3.07
N GLY A 117 12.35 4.26 2.25
CA GLY A 117 11.65 2.98 2.27
C GLY A 117 12.18 2.00 3.33
N ASP A 118 12.68 2.49 4.46
CA ASP A 118 13.24 1.66 5.54
C ASP A 118 12.23 1.39 6.66
N ASN A 119 12.56 0.48 7.58
CA ASN A 119 11.65 0.09 8.65
C ASN A 119 11.42 1.25 9.65
N ILE A 120 12.43 2.07 9.89
CA ILE A 120 12.33 3.27 10.75
C ILE A 120 11.25 4.20 10.20
N SER A 121 11.30 4.52 8.90
CA SER A 121 10.29 5.34 8.25
C SER A 121 8.90 4.71 8.29
N LEU A 122 8.78 3.39 8.22
CA LEU A 122 7.49 2.70 8.38
C LEU A 122 6.93 2.89 9.79
N GLN A 123 7.75 2.69 10.83
CA GLN A 123 7.31 2.87 12.21
C GLN A 123 6.94 4.33 12.49
N SER A 124 7.74 5.30 12.04
CA SER A 124 7.41 6.72 12.15
C SER A 124 6.12 7.10 11.43
N LYS A 125 5.81 6.47 10.30
CA LYS A 125 4.54 6.68 9.58
C LYS A 125 3.33 6.08 10.28
N LYS A 126 3.51 5.02 11.07
CA LYS A 126 2.45 4.37 11.87
C LYS A 126 2.17 5.09 13.19
N ASP A 127 3.16 5.80 13.72
CA ASP A 127 3.07 6.50 15.00
C ASP A 127 2.23 7.78 14.88
N LEU A 128 1.03 7.79 15.48
CA LEU A 128 0.10 8.92 15.43
C LEU A 128 0.69 10.21 16.01
N LEU A 129 1.50 10.14 17.07
CA LEU A 129 2.09 11.33 17.70
C LEU A 129 3.12 11.97 16.77
N ILE A 130 3.99 11.16 16.17
CA ILE A 130 4.99 11.63 15.19
C ILE A 130 4.29 12.25 13.99
N VAL A 131 3.25 11.61 13.47
CA VAL A 131 2.51 12.09 12.29
C VAL A 131 1.78 13.41 12.60
N HIS A 132 1.12 13.53 13.75
CA HIS A 132 0.49 14.78 14.18
C HIS A 132 1.50 15.92 14.38
N PHE A 133 2.63 15.61 15.00
CA PHE A 133 3.71 16.57 15.20
C PHE A 133 4.25 17.07 13.85
N GLY A 134 4.55 16.14 12.93
CA GLY A 134 5.01 16.45 11.58
C GLY A 134 4.01 17.30 10.80
N ASN A 135 2.71 16.99 10.88
CA ASN A 135 1.66 17.78 10.24
C ASN A 135 1.55 19.19 10.82
N SER A 136 1.70 19.34 12.14
CA SER A 136 1.69 20.64 12.82
C SER A 136 2.89 21.49 12.43
N TYR A 137 4.07 20.88 12.32
CA TYR A 137 5.28 21.54 11.85
C TYR A 137 5.15 22.00 10.38
N LEU A 138 4.60 21.15 9.51
CA LEU A 138 4.33 21.47 8.11
C LEU A 138 3.39 22.68 7.97
N LYS A 139 2.33 22.75 8.78
CA LYS A 139 1.42 23.90 8.80
C LYS A 139 2.14 25.19 9.20
N LYS A 140 2.96 25.16 10.26
CA LYS A 140 3.71 26.33 10.75
C LYS A 140 4.70 26.86 9.70
N LYS A 141 5.39 25.96 8.98
CA LYS A 141 6.34 26.35 7.93
C LYS A 141 5.66 27.13 6.81
N LYS A 142 4.50 26.66 6.34
CA LYS A 142 3.72 27.34 5.29
C LYS A 142 3.20 28.72 5.70
N THR A 143 2.90 28.92 6.98
CA THR A 143 2.49 30.24 7.48
C THR A 143 3.67 31.23 7.45
N LYS A 144 4.88 30.77 7.75
CA LYS A 144 6.09 31.60 7.72
C LYS A 144 6.59 31.93 6.32
N GLU A 145 6.37 31.06 5.33
CA GLU A 145 6.77 31.31 3.93
C GLU A 145 5.81 32.28 3.20
N LYS A 146 4.65 32.56 3.77
CA LYS A 146 3.61 33.45 3.20
C LYS A 146 3.53 34.83 3.87
N ALA A 147 4.27 35.02 4.97
CA ALA A 147 4.37 36.28 5.71
C ALA A 147 5.67 36.98 5.30
#